data_AF-A0A841DPK0-F1
#
_entry.id   AF-A0A841DPK0-F1
#
_cell.length_a   1.000
_cell.length_b   1.000
_cell.length_c   1.000
_cell.angle_alpha   90.00
_cell.angle_beta   90.00
_cell.angle_gamma   90.00
#
_symmetry.space_group_name_H-M   'P 1'
#
loop_
_entity.id
_entity.type
_entity.pdbx_description
1 polymer ?
#
loop_
_entity_poly.entity_id
_entity_poly.type
_entity_poly.pdbx_seq_one_letter_code
_entity_poly.pdbx_strand_id
1 'polypeptide(L)'
;MVDQLGTSKWSVSEARGWVARFRHVADDGPEYDGVELFLALCDYLDELHGGAGFDYVRTGPEQQALTAAIRAVRGPNPVPDPLGERLVQPVNAAVTLADGRALTTWLEERDGWQQELGKALHALYSYLDQLYGGPGAFDELLTTTERSRVAAR
;
A
#
# COMPACT_ATOMS: atom_id res chain seq x y z
N MET A 1 12.70 -12.34 -2.96
CA MET A 1 12.05 -11.30 -3.78
C MET A 1 11.05 -12.00 -4.67
N VAL A 2 9.83 -11.49 -4.73
CA VAL A 2 8.79 -11.98 -5.65
C VAL A 2 8.44 -10.84 -6.59
N ASP A 3 8.39 -11.16 -7.87
CA ASP A 3 8.11 -10.19 -8.94
C ASP A 3 6.61 -9.90 -9.05
N GLN A 4 5.78 -10.93 -8.88
CA GLN A 4 4.32 -10.83 -8.93
C GLN A 4 3.69 -10.25 -7.66
N LEU A 5 2.66 -9.43 -7.87
CA LEU A 5 1.78 -8.93 -6.82
C LEU A 5 0.71 -9.98 -6.47
N GLY A 6 1.10 -10.93 -5.61
CA GLY A 6 0.19 -11.96 -5.11
C GLY A 6 -0.37 -12.83 -6.24
N THR A 7 -1.69 -12.78 -6.44
CA THR A 7 -2.38 -13.51 -7.51
C THR A 7 -2.62 -12.68 -8.77
N SER A 8 -2.17 -11.42 -8.79
CA SER A 8 -2.21 -10.57 -9.98
C SER A 8 -1.28 -11.13 -11.06
N LYS A 9 -1.66 -10.98 -12.32
CA LYS A 9 -0.80 -11.30 -13.46
C LYS A 9 0.33 -10.29 -13.64
N TRP A 10 0.24 -9.13 -13.00
CA TRP A 10 1.22 -8.05 -13.11
C TRP A 10 2.31 -8.15 -12.06
N SER A 11 3.53 -7.83 -12.46
CA SER A 11 4.56 -7.40 -11.52
C SER A 11 4.25 -6.00 -10.96
N VAL A 12 4.98 -5.58 -9.92
CA VAL A 12 4.84 -4.21 -9.39
C VAL A 12 5.12 -3.17 -10.46
N SER A 13 6.22 -3.32 -11.21
CA SER A 13 6.60 -2.38 -12.27
C SER A 13 5.60 -2.40 -13.44
N GLU A 14 5.06 -3.57 -13.80
CA GLU A 14 3.98 -3.66 -14.81
C GLU A 14 2.71 -2.96 -14.34
N ALA A 15 2.28 -3.21 -13.09
CA ALA A 15 1.10 -2.58 -12.52
C ALA A 15 1.27 -1.05 -12.48
N ARG A 16 2.42 -0.51 -12.03
CA ARG A 16 2.70 0.94 -12.08
C ARG A 16 2.65 1.49 -13.51
N GLY A 17 3.20 0.76 -14.48
CA GLY A 17 3.15 1.14 -15.90
C GLY A 17 1.73 1.14 -16.49
N TRP A 18 0.88 0.18 -16.10
CA TRP A 18 -0.49 0.08 -16.55
C TRP A 18 -1.41 1.10 -15.88
N VAL A 19 -1.28 1.30 -14.57
CA VAL A 19 -2.09 2.24 -13.77
C VAL A 19 -1.89 3.68 -14.26
N ALA A 20 -0.68 4.07 -14.65
CA ALA A 20 -0.43 5.37 -15.29
C ALA A 20 -1.24 5.56 -16.59
N ARG A 21 -1.53 4.48 -17.33
CA ARG A 21 -2.36 4.51 -18.55
C ARG A 21 -3.85 4.47 -18.23
N PHE A 22 -4.26 3.73 -17.20
CA PHE A 22 -5.66 3.63 -16.79
C PHE A 22 -6.21 4.93 -16.22
N ARG A 23 -5.37 5.82 -15.69
CA ARG A 23 -5.79 7.17 -15.28
C ARG A 23 -6.51 7.97 -16.38
N HIS A 24 -6.28 7.63 -17.65
CA HIS A 24 -6.95 8.25 -18.80
C HIS A 24 -8.19 7.51 -19.29
N VAL A 25 -8.47 6.33 -18.75
CA VAL A 25 -9.56 5.43 -19.19
C VAL A 25 -10.59 5.20 -18.08
N ALA A 26 -10.17 5.29 -16.81
CA ALA A 26 -11.06 5.28 -15.67
C ALA A 26 -11.86 6.60 -15.62
N ASP A 27 -13.18 6.50 -15.48
CA ASP A 27 -14.05 7.63 -15.12
C ASP A 27 -13.82 8.03 -13.65
N ASP A 28 -14.31 9.22 -13.24
CA ASP A 28 -14.18 9.82 -11.88
C ASP A 28 -14.87 9.01 -10.73
N GLY A 29 -14.96 7.69 -10.85
CA GLY A 29 -15.58 6.78 -9.89
C GLY A 29 -14.60 5.81 -9.21
N PRO A 30 -15.12 4.69 -8.65
CA PRO A 30 -14.33 3.75 -7.83
C PRO A 30 -13.08 3.18 -8.54
N GLU A 31 -13.13 3.08 -9.87
CA GLU A 31 -12.00 2.61 -10.67
C GLU A 31 -10.83 3.60 -10.65
N TYR A 32 -11.10 4.90 -10.76
CA TYR A 32 -10.10 5.95 -10.63
C TYR A 32 -9.56 6.05 -9.21
N ASP A 33 -10.44 5.92 -8.21
CA ASP A 33 -10.04 5.84 -6.81
C ASP A 33 -9.09 4.67 -6.56
N GLY A 34 -9.31 3.53 -7.21
CA GLY A 34 -8.44 2.36 -7.14
C GLY A 34 -7.07 2.59 -7.78
N VAL A 35 -7.04 3.28 -8.92
CA VAL A 35 -5.81 3.72 -9.61
C VAL A 35 -4.99 4.63 -8.70
N GLU A 36 -5.61 5.68 -8.14
CA GLU A 36 -4.92 6.62 -7.26
C GLU A 36 -4.49 5.95 -5.95
N LEU A 37 -5.29 5.02 -5.42
CA LEU A 37 -4.96 4.27 -4.21
C LEU A 37 -3.72 3.41 -4.43
N PHE A 38 -3.66 2.72 -5.58
CA PHE A 38 -2.51 1.88 -5.92
C PHE A 38 -1.23 2.71 -5.99
N LEU A 39 -1.27 3.86 -6.69
CA LEU A 39 -0.12 4.77 -6.77
C LEU A 39 0.30 5.27 -5.39
N ALA A 40 -0.65 5.70 -4.56
CA ALA A 40 -0.36 6.20 -3.23
C ALA A 40 0.26 5.13 -2.31
N LEU A 41 -0.18 3.87 -2.38
CA LEU A 41 0.43 2.76 -1.63
C LEU A 41 1.82 2.43 -2.14
N CYS A 42 2.06 2.50 -3.45
CA CYS A 42 3.39 2.34 -4.01
C CYS A 42 4.33 3.47 -3.56
N ASP A 43 3.88 4.72 -3.58
CA ASP A 43 4.66 5.88 -3.12
C ASP A 43 4.96 5.79 -1.61
N TYR A 44 3.98 5.35 -0.82
CA TYR A 44 4.17 5.06 0.60
C TYR A 44 5.27 4.02 0.82
N LEU A 45 5.27 2.93 0.04
CA LEU A 45 6.30 1.90 0.09
C LEU A 45 7.66 2.41 -0.38
N ASP A 46 7.73 3.23 -1.43
CA ASP A 46 8.96 3.90 -1.87
C ASP A 46 9.58 4.70 -0.72
N GLU A 47 8.77 5.50 -0.03
CA GLU A 47 9.20 6.28 1.13
C GLU A 47 9.73 5.38 2.26
N LEU A 48 9.06 4.26 2.57
CA LEU A 48 9.55 3.30 3.56
C LEU A 48 10.86 2.63 3.14
N HIS A 49 11.10 2.46 1.84
CA HIS A 49 12.33 1.86 1.32
C HIS A 49 13.49 2.88 1.15
N GLY A 50 13.24 4.16 1.42
CA GLY A 50 14.26 5.21 1.40
C GLY A 50 14.54 5.81 0.03
N GLY A 51 13.57 5.72 -0.90
CA GLY A 51 13.67 6.34 -2.22
C GLY A 51 12.76 5.65 -3.23
N ALA A 52 12.73 6.20 -4.45
CA ALA A 52 11.94 5.64 -5.55
C ALA A 52 12.34 4.19 -5.86
N GLY A 53 11.35 3.33 -6.13
CA GLY A 53 11.59 2.01 -6.73
C GLY A 53 11.24 0.80 -5.86
N PHE A 54 10.11 0.82 -5.14
CA PHE A 54 9.39 -0.39 -4.83
C PHE A 54 8.94 -1.03 -6.15
N ASP A 55 9.82 -1.86 -6.69
CA ASP A 55 9.62 -2.64 -7.92
C ASP A 55 9.41 -4.13 -7.62
N TYR A 56 9.64 -4.55 -6.37
CA TYR A 56 9.56 -5.96 -5.97
C TYR A 56 9.09 -6.10 -4.52
N VAL A 57 8.28 -7.12 -4.27
CA VAL A 57 7.91 -7.52 -2.91
C VAL A 57 9.13 -8.17 -2.24
N ARG A 58 9.70 -7.49 -1.23
CA ARG A 58 10.84 -8.03 -0.46
C ARG A 58 10.36 -9.14 0.46
N THR A 59 11.16 -10.19 0.57
CA THR A 59 10.84 -11.38 1.38
C THR A 59 12.04 -11.76 2.24
N GLY A 60 11.81 -12.45 3.36
CA GLY A 60 12.89 -12.99 4.17
C GLY A 60 13.63 -11.90 4.97
N PRO A 61 14.98 -11.87 5.01
CA PRO A 61 15.73 -10.98 5.90
C PRO A 61 15.43 -9.49 5.70
N GLU A 62 15.26 -9.04 4.46
CA GLU A 62 14.99 -7.63 4.16
C GLU A 62 13.60 -7.19 4.65
N GLN A 63 12.61 -8.06 4.50
CA GLN A 63 11.25 -7.83 5.01
C GLN A 63 11.26 -7.78 6.54
N GLN A 64 12.02 -8.67 7.19
CA GLN A 64 12.18 -8.68 8.64
C GLN A 64 12.86 -7.41 9.15
N ALA A 65 13.91 -6.93 8.46
CA ALA A 65 14.57 -5.68 8.82
C ALA A 65 13.62 -4.47 8.72
N LEU A 66 12.81 -4.40 7.66
CA LEU A 66 11.81 -3.34 7.51
C LEU A 66 10.72 -3.45 8.59
N THR A 67 10.23 -4.67 8.87
CA THR A 67 9.26 -4.93 9.95
C THR A 67 9.81 -4.49 11.31
N ALA A 68 11.08 -4.79 11.60
CA ALA A 68 11.72 -4.39 12.84
C ALA A 68 11.86 -2.86 12.95
N ALA A 69 12.21 -2.18 11.85
CA ALA A 69 12.29 -0.73 11.82
C ALA A 69 10.92 -0.06 12.04
N ILE A 70 9.86 -0.56 11.39
CA ILE A 70 8.49 -0.08 11.58
C ILE A 70 8.07 -0.26 13.05
N ARG A 71 8.32 -1.43 13.64
CA ARG A 71 8.03 -1.69 15.06
C ARG A 71 8.81 -0.78 16.00
N ALA A 72 10.08 -0.53 15.71
CA ALA A 72 10.92 0.36 16.52
C ALA A 72 10.41 1.80 16.49
N VAL A 73 9.90 2.26 15.35
CA VAL A 73 9.35 3.61 15.19
C VAL A 73 7.97 3.76 15.82
N ARG A 74 7.07 2.76 15.68
CA ARG A 74 5.75 2.78 16.35
C ARG A 74 5.85 2.69 17.88
N GLY A 75 6.86 1.99 18.39
CA GLY A 75 7.02 1.74 19.82
C GLY A 75 5.91 0.83 20.41
N PRO A 76 5.99 0.50 21.71
CA PRO A 76 5.01 -0.38 22.38
C PRO A 76 3.66 0.30 22.66
N ASN A 77 3.57 1.62 22.52
CA ASN A 77 2.33 2.37 22.67
C ASN A 77 2.24 3.35 21.48
N PRO A 78 1.39 3.09 20.47
CA PRO A 78 1.01 4.15 19.56
C PRO A 78 0.31 5.19 20.44
N VAL A 79 0.96 6.35 20.68
CA VAL A 79 0.28 7.47 21.35
C VAL A 79 -0.90 7.80 20.44
N PRO A 80 -2.16 7.61 20.86
CA PRO A 80 -3.29 8.00 20.05
C PRO A 80 -3.12 9.50 19.83
N ASP A 81 -3.00 9.91 18.57
CA ASP A 81 -2.94 11.33 18.26
C ASP A 81 -4.27 11.93 18.76
N PRO A 82 -4.25 12.84 19.74
CA PRO A 82 -5.47 13.42 20.31
C PRO A 82 -6.26 14.25 19.29
N LEU A 83 -5.71 14.51 18.09
CA LEU A 83 -6.44 15.08 16.95
C LEU A 83 -7.19 14.06 16.08
N GLY A 84 -7.11 12.76 16.38
CA GLY A 84 -7.95 11.75 15.73
C GLY A 84 -7.70 11.56 14.23
N GLU A 85 -6.52 11.92 13.72
CA GLU A 85 -6.15 11.68 12.32
C GLU A 85 -5.75 10.21 12.05
N ARG A 86 -5.43 9.46 13.12
CA ARG A 86 -4.74 8.15 13.07
C ARG A 86 -5.56 6.93 12.60
N LEU A 87 -6.78 7.10 12.11
CA LEU A 87 -7.57 6.05 11.44
C LEU A 87 -8.34 6.55 10.20
N VAL A 88 -8.22 7.84 9.87
CA VAL A 88 -9.10 8.53 8.90
C VAL A 88 -8.31 9.39 7.92
N GLN A 89 -6.97 9.38 7.94
CA GLN A 89 -6.22 10.00 6.86
C GLN A 89 -6.43 9.21 5.58
N PRO A 90 -6.86 9.87 4.50
CA PRO A 90 -7.08 9.18 3.25
C PRO A 90 -5.69 8.80 2.68
N VAL A 91 -5.57 7.57 2.17
CA VAL A 91 -4.34 7.05 1.57
C VAL A 91 -3.98 7.88 0.35
N ASN A 92 -5.00 8.31 -0.39
CA ASN A 92 -4.94 9.34 -1.43
C ASN A 92 -5.93 10.46 -1.06
N ALA A 93 -6.34 11.34 -1.97
CA ALA A 93 -7.30 12.41 -1.64
C ALA A 93 -8.76 11.92 -1.40
N ALA A 94 -9.08 10.67 -1.74
CA ALA A 94 -10.46 10.17 -1.85
C ALA A 94 -10.78 8.92 -1.00
N VAL A 95 -9.77 8.13 -0.60
CA VAL A 95 -9.97 6.77 -0.07
C VAL A 95 -9.24 6.57 1.25
N THR A 96 -9.96 6.19 2.31
CA THR A 96 -9.36 5.78 3.60
C THR A 96 -8.74 4.38 3.52
N LEU A 97 -7.95 3.97 4.51
CA LEU A 97 -7.40 2.60 4.56
C LEU A 97 -8.50 1.52 4.58
N ALA A 98 -9.58 1.78 5.31
CA ALA A 98 -10.73 0.87 5.38
C ALA A 98 -11.50 0.82 4.05
N ASP A 99 -11.78 1.99 3.46
CA ASP A 99 -12.46 2.08 2.17
C ASP A 99 -11.61 1.45 1.06
N GLY A 100 -10.29 1.58 1.12
CA GLY A 100 -9.38 0.98 0.16
C GLY A 100 -9.40 -0.55 0.16
N ARG A 101 -9.61 -1.19 1.33
CA ARG A 101 -9.81 -2.65 1.41
C ARG A 101 -11.16 -3.07 0.82
N ALA A 102 -12.21 -2.30 1.08
CA ALA A 102 -13.51 -2.54 0.47
C ALA A 102 -13.44 -2.36 -1.06
N LEU A 103 -12.76 -1.32 -1.53
CA LEU A 103 -12.54 -1.03 -2.94
C LEU A 103 -11.72 -2.12 -3.64
N THR A 104 -10.70 -2.65 -2.96
CA THR A 104 -9.91 -3.80 -3.43
C THR A 104 -10.83 -4.99 -3.71
N THR A 105 -11.69 -5.34 -2.75
CA THR A 105 -12.64 -6.45 -2.90
C THR A 105 -13.61 -6.19 -4.06
N TRP A 106 -14.14 -4.98 -4.15
CA TRP A 106 -15.05 -4.57 -5.22
C TRP A 106 -14.41 -4.63 -6.61
N LEU A 107 -13.12 -4.30 -6.73
CA LEU A 107 -12.35 -4.37 -7.98
C LEU A 107 -12.07 -5.82 -8.40
N GLU A 108 -11.80 -6.72 -7.45
CA GLU A 108 -11.58 -8.15 -7.72
C GLU A 108 -12.82 -8.86 -8.28
N GLU A 109 -14.01 -8.38 -7.94
CA GLU A 109 -15.29 -8.87 -8.49
C GLU A 109 -15.56 -8.39 -9.92
N ARG A 110 -14.77 -7.45 -10.44
CA ARG A 110 -14.86 -6.98 -11.83
C ARG A 110 -14.09 -7.91 -12.77
N ASP A 111 -14.23 -7.62 -14.06
CA ASP A 111 -13.49 -8.31 -15.13
C ASP A 111 -12.42 -7.39 -15.72
N GLY A 112 -11.47 -7.97 -16.45
CA GLY A 112 -10.46 -7.22 -17.20
C GLY A 112 -9.41 -6.56 -16.30
N TRP A 113 -9.07 -5.30 -16.59
CA TRP A 113 -7.97 -4.61 -15.93
C TRP A 113 -8.31 -4.23 -14.49
N GLN A 114 -9.59 -3.96 -14.19
CA GLN A 114 -10.08 -3.67 -12.84
C GLN A 114 -9.81 -4.85 -11.90
N GLN A 115 -10.03 -6.07 -12.38
CA GLN A 115 -9.75 -7.28 -11.60
C GLN A 115 -8.28 -7.40 -11.23
N GLU A 116 -7.40 -7.17 -12.21
CA GLU A 116 -5.95 -7.29 -12.01
C GLU A 116 -5.43 -6.17 -11.10
N LEU A 117 -6.04 -4.98 -11.14
CA LEU A 117 -5.81 -3.90 -10.19
C LEU A 117 -6.27 -4.28 -8.77
N GLY A 118 -7.45 -4.88 -8.62
CA GLY A 118 -7.95 -5.40 -7.35
C GLY A 118 -6.98 -6.40 -6.73
N LYS A 119 -6.55 -7.41 -7.49
CA LYS A 119 -5.56 -8.40 -7.04
C LYS A 119 -4.22 -7.75 -6.65
N ALA A 120 -3.79 -6.74 -7.41
CA ALA A 120 -2.56 -6.02 -7.15
C ALA A 120 -2.65 -5.22 -5.84
N LEU A 121 -3.75 -4.50 -5.61
CA LEU A 121 -4.04 -3.80 -4.36
C LEU A 121 -4.11 -4.77 -3.17
N HIS A 122 -4.76 -5.92 -3.33
CA HIS A 122 -4.84 -6.95 -2.31
C HIS A 122 -3.45 -7.43 -1.87
N ALA A 123 -2.55 -7.65 -2.83
CA ALA A 123 -1.18 -8.03 -2.56
C ALA A 123 -0.40 -6.93 -1.82
N LEU A 124 -0.60 -5.65 -2.18
CA LEU A 124 0.01 -4.53 -1.46
C LEU A 124 -0.48 -4.46 -0.01
N TYR A 125 -1.79 -4.56 0.22
CA TYR A 125 -2.37 -4.61 1.56
C TYR A 125 -1.83 -5.79 2.37
N SER A 126 -1.74 -6.96 1.76
CA SER A 126 -1.19 -8.16 2.40
C SER A 126 0.29 -8.00 2.77
N TYR A 127 1.07 -7.36 1.90
CA TYR A 127 2.48 -7.07 2.18
C TYR A 127 2.64 -6.06 3.33
N LEU A 128 1.86 -4.97 3.30
CA LEU A 128 1.84 -3.97 4.36
C LEU A 128 1.38 -4.56 5.69
N ASP A 129 0.34 -5.41 5.68
CA ASP A 129 -0.11 -6.18 6.85
C ASP A 129 1.04 -6.99 7.47
N GLN A 130 1.81 -7.71 6.64
CA GLN A 130 2.97 -8.46 7.13
C GLN A 130 4.04 -7.55 7.75
N LEU A 131 4.31 -6.39 7.14
CA LEU A 131 5.26 -5.40 7.67
C LEU A 131 4.81 -4.82 9.02
N TYR A 132 3.50 -4.73 9.24
CA TYR A 132 2.91 -4.15 10.44
C TYR A 132 2.67 -5.18 11.56
N GLY A 133 2.79 -6.47 11.26
CA GLY A 133 2.76 -7.54 12.26
C GLY A 133 1.77 -8.65 12.00
N GLY A 134 1.06 -8.65 10.87
CA GLY A 134 0.20 -9.74 10.45
C GLY A 134 -1.05 -9.27 9.71
N PRO A 135 -1.93 -10.21 9.31
CA PRO A 135 -3.15 -9.90 8.56
C PRO A 135 -4.02 -8.85 9.27
N GLY A 136 -4.40 -7.80 8.55
CA GLY A 136 -5.19 -6.68 9.07
C GLY A 136 -4.45 -5.71 10.00
N ALA A 137 -3.14 -5.88 10.21
CA ALA A 137 -2.36 -5.00 11.10
C ALA A 137 -2.02 -3.65 10.47
N PHE A 138 -2.16 -3.50 9.15
CA PHE A 138 -2.02 -2.23 8.46
C PHE A 138 -3.34 -1.45 8.52
N ASP A 139 -3.51 -0.74 9.64
CA ASP A 139 -4.65 0.10 9.96
C ASP A 139 -4.30 1.59 10.05
N GLU A 140 -3.01 1.92 9.99
CA GLU A 140 -2.49 3.26 10.20
C GLU A 140 -1.25 3.54 9.33
N LEU A 141 -1.21 4.73 8.72
CA LEU A 141 -0.04 5.22 7.99
C LEU A 141 0.98 5.81 8.97
N LEU A 142 2.26 5.52 8.75
CA LEU A 142 3.33 6.27 9.41
C LEU A 142 3.36 7.71 8.90
N THR A 143 3.59 8.65 9.80
CA THR A 143 3.84 10.07 9.48
C THR A 143 5.11 10.21 8.64
N THR A 144 5.27 11.31 7.90
CA THR A 144 6.46 11.57 7.07
C THR A 144 7.77 11.44 7.86
N THR A 145 7.80 11.92 9.10
CA THR A 145 8.97 11.79 9.99
C THR A 145 9.24 10.34 10.38
N GLU A 146 8.19 9.57 10.70
CA GLU A 146 8.32 8.15 11.01
C GLU A 146 8.80 7.36 9.78
N ARG A 147 8.27 7.65 8.59
CA ARG A 147 8.72 7.04 7.33
C ARG A 147 10.19 7.33 7.05
N SER A 148 10.63 8.57 7.25
CA SER A 148 12.05 8.95 7.09
C SER A 148 12.96 8.21 8.09
N ARG A 149 12.50 7.97 9.31
CA ARG A 149 13.25 7.16 10.30
C ARG A 149 13.30 5.69 9.90
N VAL A 150 12.21 5.13 9.40
CA VAL A 150 12.18 3.77 8.87
C VAL A 150 13.14 3.65 7.68
N ALA A 151 13.13 4.61 6.76
CA ALA A 151 14.02 4.66 5.60
C ALA A 151 15.51 4.71 5.96
N ALA A 152 15.86 5.38 7.06
CA ALA A 152 17.24 5.57 7.51
C ALA A 152 17.84 4.37 8.27
N ARG A 153 17.16 3.23 8.28
CA ARG A 153 17.56 1.99 8.98
C ARG A 153 18.85 1.35 8.45
#